data_AF-A0A1I4CQ75-F1
#
_entry.id   AF-A0A1I4CQ75-F1
#
_cell.length_a   1.000
_cell.length_b   1.000
_cell.length_c   1.000
_cell.angle_alpha   90.00
_cell.angle_beta   90.00
_cell.angle_gamma   90.00
#
_symmetry.space_group_name_H-M   'P 1'
#
loop_
_entity.id
_entity.type
_entity.pdbx_description
1 polymer ?
#
loop_
_entity_poly.entity_id
_entity_poly.type
_entity_poly.pdbx_seq_one_letter_code
_entity_poly.pdbx_strand_id
1 'polypeptide(L)'
;MSGESGEEADVAEAQDARGGSDDALYVLTAALLTPAQFPSVLGDDYPEACAALGLEPYAEGHGLVLGQDGQGARWTVVTEDVSLVACAIAAWDCGMEYDLSPDERTIAAVLPGWPLALAVAAPGVPAPHDPEPDPELDGGRAPLSPPDTSRWGPAQRRLGADEIALQWTDWRARVEADVTFVEPGENPDSRVRHVLEEARGYVHSPPPPGRIRSAFATEEARTLRADGPGWSLVARTDDIAFVLLDDEPGEVLPVGRGSELPGLLKALDELAVRPDAAV
;
A
#
# COMPACT_ATOMS: atom_id res chain seq x y z
N MET A 1 13.95 -73.84 30.57
CA MET A 1 14.26 -74.04 29.15
C MET A 1 12.98 -73.74 28.41
N SER A 2 12.81 -72.47 28.06
CA SER A 2 12.98 -71.99 26.67
C SER A 2 11.58 -71.96 26.05
N GLY A 3 11.02 -70.86 25.56
CA GLY A 3 11.51 -69.53 25.26
C GLY A 3 10.55 -68.99 24.19
N GLU A 4 10.23 -67.69 24.26
CA GLU A 4 9.90 -66.79 23.12
C GLU A 4 8.69 -67.13 22.22
N SER A 5 7.88 -66.21 21.67
CA SER A 5 8.05 -64.77 21.41
C SER A 5 6.80 -64.26 20.65
N GLY A 6 6.50 -62.95 20.75
CA GLY A 6 5.66 -62.17 19.82
C GLY A 6 4.18 -62.12 20.21
N GLU A 7 3.54 -60.98 20.45
CA GLU A 7 3.72 -59.64 19.89
C GLU A 7 2.98 -58.64 20.80
N GLU A 8 3.68 -58.00 21.73
CA GLU A 8 3.23 -56.75 22.35
C GLU A 8 3.93 -55.62 21.59
N ALA A 9 3.26 -55.16 20.52
CA ALA A 9 3.66 -53.98 19.79
C ALA A 9 3.43 -52.74 20.68
N ASP A 10 4.52 -52.33 21.32
CA ASP A 10 5.00 -50.96 21.46
C ASP A 10 3.97 -49.85 21.17
N VAL A 11 3.22 -49.46 22.20
CA VAL A 11 2.53 -48.18 22.27
C VAL A 11 3.47 -47.17 22.91
N ALA A 12 4.58 -46.90 22.21
CA ALA A 12 5.53 -45.87 22.60
C ALA A 12 6.14 -45.19 21.37
N GLU A 13 5.31 -44.63 20.48
CA GLU A 13 5.74 -43.59 19.54
C GLU A 13 4.53 -42.98 18.80
N ALA A 14 3.98 -41.90 19.36
CA ALA A 14 3.30 -40.82 18.62
C ALA A 14 3.05 -39.61 19.54
N GLN A 15 3.99 -39.31 20.43
CA GLN A 15 4.08 -38.00 21.08
C GLN A 15 5.27 -37.25 20.46
N ASP A 16 5.16 -36.95 19.18
CA ASP A 16 6.07 -36.03 18.49
C ASP A 16 5.34 -35.08 17.54
N ALA A 17 4.12 -34.68 17.90
CA ALA A 17 3.28 -33.77 17.10
C ALA A 17 2.78 -32.55 17.91
N ARG A 18 3.58 -32.06 18.86
CA ARG A 18 3.30 -30.81 19.62
C ARG A 18 4.54 -29.94 19.78
N GLY A 19 5.33 -29.82 18.72
CA GLY A 19 6.60 -29.09 18.77
C GLY A 19 6.90 -28.20 17.56
N GLY A 20 5.92 -27.78 16.76
CA GLY A 20 6.24 -27.07 15.52
C GLY A 20 5.18 -26.19 14.87
N SER A 21 4.32 -25.47 15.60
CA SER A 21 3.35 -24.58 14.94
C SER A 21 3.04 -23.25 15.64
N ASP A 22 3.61 -22.95 16.80
CA ASP A 22 3.25 -21.72 17.53
C ASP A 22 4.01 -20.50 17.01
N ASP A 23 5.27 -20.67 16.58
CA ASP A 23 6.11 -19.61 16.01
C ASP A 23 5.92 -19.40 14.49
N ALA A 24 5.08 -20.21 13.84
CA ALA A 24 4.89 -20.12 12.39
C ALA A 24 3.95 -18.96 12.04
N LEU A 25 4.41 -18.04 11.19
CA LEU A 25 3.57 -16.97 10.65
C LEU A 25 2.68 -17.49 9.53
N TYR A 26 1.36 -17.48 9.75
CA TYR A 26 0.37 -17.71 8.72
C TYR A 26 0.18 -16.43 7.90
N VAL A 27 0.76 -16.40 6.69
CA VAL A 27 0.65 -15.26 5.76
C VAL A 27 -0.78 -15.08 5.29
N LEU A 28 -1.33 -13.87 5.45
CA LEU A 28 -2.66 -13.51 4.98
C LEU A 28 -2.61 -12.65 3.72
N THR A 29 -1.64 -11.74 3.65
CA THR A 29 -1.42 -10.87 2.49
C THR A 29 -0.03 -10.26 2.52
N ALA A 30 0.33 -9.56 1.44
CA ALA A 30 1.56 -8.82 1.34
C ALA A 30 1.33 -7.49 0.61
N ALA A 31 2.22 -6.53 0.86
CA ALA A 31 2.22 -5.23 0.18
C ALA A 31 3.64 -4.77 -0.12
N LEU A 32 3.82 -4.05 -1.22
CA LEU A 32 5.05 -3.33 -1.50
C LEU A 32 5.07 -2.02 -0.72
N LEU A 33 6.23 -1.63 -0.19
CA LEU A 33 6.50 -0.33 0.42
C LEU A 33 7.77 0.21 -0.25
N THR A 34 7.65 0.74 -1.46
CA THR A 34 8.76 1.21 -2.29
C THR A 34 8.56 2.66 -2.72
N PRO A 35 9.62 3.35 -3.19
CA PRO A 35 9.49 4.68 -3.79
C PRO A 35 8.46 4.80 -4.92
N ALA A 36 8.18 3.72 -5.65
CA ALA A 36 7.22 3.71 -6.76
C ALA A 36 5.80 3.29 -6.33
N GLN A 37 5.69 2.44 -5.31
CA GLN A 37 4.41 1.82 -4.91
C GLN A 37 4.37 1.53 -3.42
N PHE A 38 3.31 2.00 -2.76
CA PHE A 38 3.03 1.72 -1.35
C PHE A 38 1.53 1.90 -1.07
N PRO A 39 0.99 1.30 0.01
CA PRO A 39 -0.39 1.53 0.41
C PRO A 39 -0.62 2.99 0.75
N SER A 40 -1.38 3.70 -0.07
CA SER A 40 -1.52 5.16 0.04
C SER A 40 -2.10 5.58 1.38
N VAL A 41 -2.90 4.74 2.04
CA VAL A 41 -3.43 5.04 3.38
C VAL A 41 -2.32 5.43 4.37
N LEU A 42 -1.09 4.92 4.20
CA LEU A 42 0.04 5.13 5.10
C LEU A 42 0.73 6.50 5.00
N GLY A 43 0.61 7.21 3.88
CA GLY A 43 1.29 8.51 3.72
C GLY A 43 1.08 9.18 2.36
N ASP A 44 1.45 10.46 2.26
CA ASP A 44 1.39 11.18 0.99
C ASP A 44 2.56 10.79 0.06
N ASP A 45 3.67 10.33 0.64
CA ASP A 45 4.85 9.84 -0.06
C ASP A 45 5.51 8.64 0.63
N TYR A 46 6.59 8.13 0.03
CA TYR A 46 7.30 6.96 0.51
C TYR A 46 7.95 7.17 1.89
N PRO A 47 8.70 8.27 2.14
CA PRO A 47 9.22 8.55 3.48
C PRO A 47 8.17 8.62 4.59
N GLU A 48 7.02 9.26 4.35
CA GLU A 48 5.92 9.32 5.32
C GLU A 48 5.35 7.92 5.60
N ALA A 49 5.18 7.09 4.55
CA ALA A 49 4.70 5.72 4.71
C ALA A 49 5.68 4.84 5.50
N CYS A 50 6.99 4.99 5.29
CA CYS A 50 8.02 4.35 6.12
C CYS A 50 7.97 4.83 7.56
N ALA A 51 7.82 6.14 7.78
CA ALA A 51 7.75 6.73 9.12
C ALA A 51 6.54 6.24 9.91
N ALA A 52 5.38 6.03 9.26
CA ALA A 52 4.20 5.42 9.89
C ALA A 52 4.49 4.02 10.45
N LEU A 53 5.43 3.31 9.82
CA LEU A 53 5.92 1.99 10.23
C LEU A 53 7.21 2.07 11.06
N GLY A 54 7.69 3.26 11.42
CA GLY A 54 8.94 3.43 12.18
C GLY A 54 10.17 2.86 11.46
N LEU A 55 10.12 2.82 10.13
CA LEU A 55 11.19 2.33 9.27
C LEU A 55 11.98 3.51 8.71
N GLU A 56 13.27 3.31 8.48
CA GLU A 56 14.05 4.23 7.67
C GLU A 56 13.75 4.01 6.17
N PRO A 57 13.59 5.10 5.38
CA PRO A 57 13.42 4.97 3.94
C PRO A 57 14.66 4.33 3.30
N TYR A 58 14.44 3.30 2.50
CA TYR A 58 15.45 2.54 1.80
C TYR A 58 15.26 2.70 0.28
N ALA A 59 16.34 2.75 -0.50
CA ALA A 59 16.25 3.14 -1.92
C ALA A 59 15.50 2.11 -2.76
N GLU A 60 15.71 0.83 -2.49
CA GLU A 60 15.05 -0.31 -3.12
C GLU A 60 13.63 -0.52 -2.56
N GLY A 61 13.37 -0.02 -1.35
CA GLY A 61 12.11 -0.19 -0.64
C GLY A 61 12.06 -1.45 0.22
N HIS A 62 10.89 -1.71 0.79
CA HIS A 62 10.61 -2.85 1.66
C HIS A 62 9.44 -3.67 1.10
N GLY A 63 9.46 -4.97 1.37
CA GLY A 63 8.29 -5.84 1.29
C GLY A 63 7.62 -5.96 2.65
N LEU A 64 6.29 -5.90 2.69
CA LEU A 64 5.49 -6.11 3.90
C LEU A 64 4.74 -7.43 3.79
N VAL A 65 4.88 -8.30 4.79
CA VAL A 65 4.14 -9.55 4.90
C VAL A 65 3.28 -9.48 6.16
N LEU A 66 1.95 -9.49 5.98
CA LEU A 66 0.99 -9.40 7.07
C LEU A 66 0.44 -10.79 7.34
N GLY A 67 0.60 -11.24 8.58
CA GLY A 67 0.16 -12.57 9.00
C GLY A 67 -0.22 -12.63 10.46
N GLN A 68 -0.59 -13.83 10.90
CA GLN A 68 -0.85 -14.13 12.30
C GLN A 68 -0.12 -15.38 12.73
N ASP A 69 0.24 -15.49 14.00
CA ASP A 69 0.80 -16.72 14.56
C ASP A 69 -0.30 -17.78 14.85
N GLY A 70 0.10 -18.93 15.39
CA GLY A 70 -0.81 -20.03 15.73
C GLY A 70 -1.87 -19.68 16.80
N GLN A 71 -1.62 -18.65 17.60
CA GLN A 71 -2.57 -18.16 18.60
C GLN A 71 -3.50 -17.08 18.05
N GLY A 72 -3.20 -16.52 16.87
CA GLY A 72 -3.96 -15.43 16.25
C GLY A 72 -3.40 -14.05 16.56
N ALA A 73 -2.21 -13.94 17.15
CA ALA A 73 -1.58 -12.64 17.33
C ALA A 73 -1.10 -12.10 15.98
N ARG A 74 -1.32 -10.80 15.74
CA ARG A 74 -1.08 -10.15 14.45
C ARG A 74 0.36 -9.65 14.35
N TRP A 75 1.00 -9.92 13.22
CA TRP A 75 2.37 -9.52 12.95
C TRP A 75 2.54 -8.98 11.52
N THR A 76 3.45 -8.02 11.39
CA THR A 76 3.94 -7.50 10.11
C THR A 76 5.43 -7.76 10.01
N VAL A 77 5.83 -8.67 9.13
CA VAL A 77 7.23 -8.91 8.79
C VAL A 77 7.64 -7.98 7.66
N VAL A 78 8.71 -7.22 7.88
CA VAL A 78 9.29 -6.28 6.92
C VAL A 78 10.55 -6.92 6.37
N THR A 79 10.64 -7.09 5.05
CA THR A 79 11.80 -7.68 4.35
C THR A 79 12.42 -6.69 3.37
N GLU A 80 13.74 -6.71 3.24
CA GLU A 80 14.49 -5.98 2.21
C GLU A 80 14.46 -6.71 0.85
N ASP A 81 14.02 -7.97 0.82
CA ASP A 81 13.78 -8.70 -0.43
C ASP A 81 12.42 -8.29 -1.03
N VAL A 82 12.42 -7.14 -1.69
CA VAL A 82 11.26 -6.58 -2.39
C VAL A 82 10.82 -7.47 -3.55
N SER A 83 11.78 -8.10 -4.24
CA SER A 83 11.53 -8.96 -5.39
C SER A 83 10.73 -10.20 -4.99
N LEU A 84 11.04 -10.83 -3.85
CA LEU A 84 10.26 -11.94 -3.30
C LEU A 84 8.78 -11.57 -3.10
N VAL A 85 8.52 -10.41 -2.47
CA VAL A 85 7.14 -9.94 -2.23
C VAL A 85 6.43 -9.57 -3.53
N ALA A 86 7.13 -8.90 -4.45
CA ALA A 86 6.58 -8.56 -5.76
C ALA A 86 6.20 -9.82 -6.57
N CYS A 87 7.04 -10.85 -6.54
CA CYS A 87 6.76 -12.14 -7.19
C CYS A 87 5.53 -12.82 -6.59
N ALA A 88 5.41 -12.82 -5.26
CA ALA A 88 4.27 -13.41 -4.58
C ALA A 88 2.95 -12.71 -4.95
N ILE A 89 2.92 -11.37 -4.91
CA ILE A 89 1.75 -10.58 -5.32
C ILE A 89 1.38 -10.87 -6.78
N ALA A 90 2.35 -10.84 -7.70
CA ALA A 90 2.10 -11.11 -9.12
C ALA A 90 1.57 -12.54 -9.36
N ALA A 91 2.08 -13.53 -8.63
CA ALA A 91 1.58 -14.90 -8.70
C ALA A 91 0.13 -14.99 -8.23
N TRP A 92 -0.20 -14.39 -7.08
CA TRP A 92 -1.56 -14.40 -6.54
C TRP A 92 -2.56 -13.65 -7.43
N ASP A 93 -2.17 -12.51 -8.00
CA ASP A 93 -2.99 -11.76 -8.96
C ASP A 93 -3.31 -12.59 -10.22
N CYS A 94 -2.42 -13.50 -10.60
CA CYS A 94 -2.63 -14.45 -11.69
C CYS A 94 -3.33 -15.76 -11.24
N GLY A 95 -3.72 -15.87 -9.96
CA GLY A 95 -4.34 -17.07 -9.39
C GLY A 95 -3.40 -18.27 -9.22
N MET A 96 -2.09 -18.05 -9.18
CA MET A 96 -1.08 -19.08 -8.95
C MET A 96 -0.74 -19.17 -7.46
N GLU A 97 -0.40 -20.38 -7.01
CA GLU A 97 0.13 -20.59 -5.67
C GLU A 97 1.57 -20.06 -5.59
N TYR A 98 1.88 -19.40 -4.48
CA TYR A 98 3.23 -18.94 -4.15
C TYR A 98 3.40 -18.99 -2.64
N ASP A 99 4.46 -19.67 -2.18
CA ASP A 99 4.81 -19.76 -0.77
C ASP A 99 5.72 -18.58 -0.40
N LEU A 100 5.14 -17.58 0.25
CA LEU A 100 5.87 -16.37 0.64
C LEU A 100 6.51 -16.56 2.02
N SER A 101 7.79 -16.90 2.03
CA SER A 101 8.58 -17.10 3.25
C SER A 101 9.90 -16.31 3.16
N PRO A 102 9.96 -15.09 3.74
CA PRO A 102 11.19 -14.30 3.77
C PRO A 102 12.32 -15.00 4.54
N ASP A 103 13.55 -14.91 4.03
CA ASP A 103 14.74 -15.41 4.74
C ASP A 103 15.05 -14.51 5.94
N GLU A 104 15.43 -15.09 7.08
CA GLU A 104 15.74 -14.33 8.30
C GLU A 104 16.80 -13.24 8.08
N ARG A 105 17.72 -13.42 7.11
CA ARG A 105 18.77 -12.44 6.80
C ARG A 105 18.25 -11.21 6.07
N THR A 106 17.09 -11.30 5.42
CA THR A 106 16.48 -10.18 4.71
C THR A 106 15.40 -9.49 5.54
N ILE A 107 15.05 -10.03 6.70
CA ILE A 107 14.08 -9.40 7.60
C ILE A 107 14.71 -8.14 8.22
N ALA A 108 14.14 -6.98 7.88
CA ALA A 108 14.51 -5.69 8.44
C ALA A 108 13.87 -5.46 9.82
N ALA A 109 12.62 -5.91 9.99
CA ALA A 109 11.87 -5.76 11.23
C ALA A 109 10.72 -6.77 11.32
N VAL A 110 10.34 -7.11 12.56
CA VAL A 110 9.09 -7.80 12.87
C VAL A 110 8.29 -6.89 13.78
N LEU A 111 7.16 -6.39 13.28
CA LEU A 111 6.36 -5.36 13.95
C LEU A 111 5.05 -5.96 14.47
N PRO A 112 4.67 -5.73 15.74
CA PRO A 112 3.39 -6.18 16.26
C PRO A 112 2.24 -5.46 15.54
N GLY A 113 1.13 -6.15 15.30
CA GLY A 113 -0.07 -5.61 14.65
C GLY A 113 0.03 -5.52 13.12
N TRP A 114 -1.00 -4.91 12.51
CA TRP A 114 -1.08 -4.71 11.06
C TRP A 114 -1.27 -3.22 10.71
N PRO A 115 -0.50 -2.69 9.74
CA PRO A 115 -0.65 -1.31 9.29
C PRO A 115 -1.84 -1.12 8.33
N LEU A 116 -2.44 -2.22 7.86
CA LEU A 116 -3.56 -2.23 6.92
C LEU A 116 -4.75 -2.96 7.51
N ALA A 117 -5.95 -2.51 7.15
CA ALA A 117 -7.18 -3.11 7.63
C ALA A 117 -7.37 -4.50 6.99
N LEU A 118 -7.32 -5.55 7.82
CA LEU A 118 -7.65 -6.92 7.45
C LEU A 118 -8.69 -7.45 8.43
N ALA A 119 -9.69 -8.16 7.90
CA ALA A 119 -10.78 -8.75 8.67
C ALA A 119 -10.74 -10.28 8.70
N VAL A 120 -9.81 -10.88 7.96
CA VAL A 120 -9.73 -12.33 7.76
C VAL A 120 -8.72 -12.96 8.71
N ALA A 121 -8.95 -14.24 9.02
CA ALA A 121 -8.05 -15.09 9.79
C ALA A 121 -7.67 -16.30 8.92
N ALA A 122 -6.48 -16.85 9.16
CA ALA A 122 -6.08 -18.12 8.59
C ALA A 122 -7.02 -19.25 9.07
N PRO A 123 -7.36 -20.21 8.19
CA PRO A 123 -8.24 -21.32 8.57
C PRO A 123 -7.73 -22.10 9.79
N GLY A 124 -8.60 -22.30 10.78
CA GLY A 124 -8.28 -23.08 11.98
C GLY A 124 -7.49 -22.33 13.06
N VAL A 125 -7.12 -21.07 12.82
CA VAL A 125 -6.44 -20.20 13.79
C VAL A 125 -7.48 -19.31 14.51
N PRO A 126 -7.26 -18.93 15.78
CA PRO A 126 -8.14 -18.01 16.50
C PRO A 126 -8.28 -16.63 15.82
N ALA A 127 -9.22 -15.83 16.34
CA ALA A 127 -9.48 -14.49 15.81
C ALA A 127 -8.23 -13.58 15.93
N PRO A 128 -7.95 -12.74 14.93
CA PRO A 128 -6.82 -11.82 14.96
C PRO A 128 -6.90 -10.87 16.16
N HIS A 129 -5.81 -10.76 16.91
CA HIS A 129 -5.69 -9.85 18.05
C HIS A 129 -4.27 -9.27 18.18
N ASP A 130 -4.12 -8.19 18.94
CA ASP A 130 -2.78 -7.64 19.20
C ASP A 130 -1.98 -8.57 20.10
N PRO A 131 -0.69 -8.80 19.82
CA PRO A 131 0.17 -9.56 20.71
C PRO A 131 0.31 -8.87 22.07
N GLU A 132 0.60 -9.65 23.10
CA GLU A 132 0.95 -9.08 24.41
C GLU A 132 2.23 -8.24 24.28
N PRO A 133 2.29 -7.05 24.91
CA PRO A 133 3.49 -6.22 24.84
C PRO A 133 4.70 -6.96 25.40
N ASP A 134 5.77 -7.02 24.62
CA ASP A 134 7.04 -7.61 25.02
C ASP A 134 8.17 -6.64 24.67
N PRO A 135 8.67 -5.87 25.64
CA PRO A 135 9.71 -4.86 25.41
C PRO A 135 11.00 -5.40 24.78
N GLU A 136 11.30 -6.70 24.92
CA GLU A 136 12.47 -7.32 24.32
C GLU A 136 12.27 -7.58 22.81
N LEU A 137 11.02 -7.82 22.37
CA LEU A 137 10.65 -8.08 20.98
C LEU A 137 10.14 -6.84 20.24
N ASP A 138 9.34 -6.00 20.91
CA ASP A 138 8.66 -4.84 20.32
C ASP A 138 9.38 -3.51 20.55
N GLY A 139 10.47 -3.50 21.33
CA GLY A 139 11.20 -2.28 21.67
C GLY A 139 10.37 -1.25 22.44
N GLY A 140 9.30 -1.69 23.11
CA GLY A 140 8.28 -0.88 23.77
C GLY A 140 7.26 -0.23 22.83
N ARG A 141 7.17 -0.68 21.57
CA ARG A 141 6.29 -0.08 20.56
C ARG A 141 4.85 -0.61 20.68
N ALA A 142 3.88 0.28 20.59
CA ALA A 142 2.48 -0.11 20.44
C ALA A 142 2.25 -0.89 19.12
N PRO A 143 1.40 -1.93 19.11
CA PRO A 143 1.00 -2.63 17.90
C PRO A 143 0.52 -1.68 16.80
N LEU A 144 0.95 -1.96 15.57
CA LEU A 144 0.51 -1.27 14.38
C LEU A 144 -1.02 -1.39 14.26
N SER A 145 -1.63 -0.24 14.02
CA SER A 145 -3.05 -0.13 13.73
C SER A 145 -3.21 0.64 12.42
N PRO A 146 -4.17 0.26 11.56
CA PRO A 146 -4.44 1.00 10.34
C PRO A 146 -4.83 2.46 10.66
N PRO A 147 -4.47 3.42 9.80
CA PRO A 147 -4.96 4.79 9.94
C PRO A 147 -6.49 4.82 10.02
N ASP A 148 -7.05 5.70 10.86
CA ASP A 148 -8.50 5.84 11.00
C ASP A 148 -9.12 6.39 9.70
N THR A 149 -9.95 5.56 9.07
CA THR A 149 -10.69 5.89 7.85
C THR A 149 -12.19 6.03 8.09
N SER A 150 -12.63 6.02 9.36
CA SER A 150 -14.05 6.20 9.72
C SER A 150 -14.53 7.65 9.57
N ARG A 151 -13.61 8.60 9.45
CA ARG A 151 -13.86 10.02 9.24
C ARG A 151 -13.04 10.55 8.07
N TRP A 152 -13.50 11.64 7.48
CA TRP A 152 -12.73 12.34 6.47
C TRP A 152 -11.44 12.91 7.06
N GLY A 153 -10.36 12.80 6.29
CA GLY A 153 -9.01 13.24 6.62
C GLY A 153 -8.03 12.68 5.58
N PRO A 154 -6.71 12.88 5.79
CA PRO A 154 -5.70 12.54 4.79
C PRO A 154 -5.77 11.08 4.30
N ALA A 155 -5.99 10.14 5.22
CA ALA A 155 -6.11 8.71 4.88
C ALA A 155 -7.32 8.46 3.95
N GLN A 156 -8.48 9.04 4.24
CA GLN A 156 -9.66 8.88 3.39
C GLN A 156 -9.54 9.63 2.06
N ARG A 157 -8.94 10.82 2.05
CA ARG A 157 -8.64 11.55 0.82
C ARG A 157 -7.80 10.70 -0.13
N ARG A 158 -6.73 10.09 0.38
CA ARG A 158 -5.84 9.20 -0.40
C ARG A 158 -6.55 7.94 -0.90
N LEU A 159 -7.38 7.31 -0.06
CA LEU A 159 -8.18 6.16 -0.50
C LEU A 159 -9.20 6.55 -1.57
N GLY A 160 -9.84 7.71 -1.45
CA GLY A 160 -10.72 8.26 -2.48
C GLY A 160 -9.99 8.52 -3.79
N ALA A 161 -8.75 9.03 -3.73
CA ALA A 161 -7.89 9.20 -4.89
C ALA A 161 -7.53 7.84 -5.55
N ASP A 162 -7.17 6.84 -4.76
CA ASP A 162 -6.90 5.49 -5.27
C ASP A 162 -8.14 4.88 -5.95
N GLU A 163 -9.32 5.05 -5.35
CA GLU A 163 -10.59 4.57 -5.91
C GLU A 163 -10.92 5.28 -7.24
N ILE A 164 -10.67 6.59 -7.36
CA ILE A 164 -10.83 7.32 -8.62
C ILE A 164 -9.86 6.80 -9.69
N ALA A 165 -8.61 6.52 -9.31
CA ALA A 165 -7.62 5.97 -10.24
C ALA A 165 -8.03 4.58 -10.73
N LEU A 166 -8.50 3.73 -9.83
CA LEU A 166 -8.94 2.36 -10.13
C LEU A 166 -10.22 2.34 -10.99
N GLN A 167 -11.21 3.17 -10.63
CA GLN A 167 -12.51 3.26 -11.31
C GLN A 167 -12.57 4.44 -12.29
N TRP A 168 -11.45 4.74 -12.96
CA TRP A 168 -11.33 5.93 -13.81
C TRP A 168 -12.49 6.08 -14.80
N THR A 169 -12.84 5.00 -15.51
CA THR A 169 -13.89 5.00 -16.53
C THR A 169 -15.24 5.45 -15.96
N ASP A 170 -15.62 4.93 -14.78
CA ASP A 170 -16.89 5.24 -14.14
C ASP A 170 -16.92 6.68 -13.61
N TRP A 171 -15.83 7.12 -12.98
CA TRP A 171 -15.71 8.51 -12.52
C TRP A 171 -15.74 9.50 -13.68
N ARG A 172 -15.00 9.21 -14.75
CA ARG A 172 -14.96 10.06 -15.95
C ARG A 172 -16.31 10.17 -16.64
N ALA A 173 -17.14 9.13 -16.60
CA ALA A 173 -18.48 9.12 -17.19
C ALA A 173 -19.52 9.94 -16.40
N ARG A 174 -19.31 10.14 -15.10
CA ARG A 174 -20.18 10.99 -14.25
C ARG A 174 -19.98 12.48 -14.47
N VAL A 175 -18.88 12.82 -15.12
CA VAL A 175 -18.42 14.18 -15.35
C VAL A 175 -18.90 14.60 -16.72
N GLU A 176 -19.61 15.72 -16.81
CA GLU A 176 -20.10 16.24 -18.09
C GLU A 176 -18.95 16.31 -19.12
N ALA A 177 -19.24 15.97 -20.38
CA ALA A 177 -18.23 15.96 -21.44
C ALA A 177 -17.54 17.33 -21.56
N ASP A 178 -18.29 18.38 -21.27
CA ASP A 178 -17.87 19.76 -21.17
C ASP A 178 -17.63 20.17 -19.71
N VAL A 179 -16.92 19.39 -18.86
CA VAL A 179 -16.37 20.00 -17.64
C VAL A 179 -15.55 21.18 -18.07
N THR A 180 -16.16 22.31 -17.81
CA THR A 180 -16.03 23.48 -18.64
C THR A 180 -14.91 24.27 -18.02
N PHE A 181 -14.07 24.78 -18.90
CA PHE A 181 -13.34 25.99 -18.62
C PHE A 181 -14.25 26.94 -17.85
N VAL A 182 -13.70 27.50 -16.79
CA VAL A 182 -14.24 28.70 -16.20
C VAL A 182 -14.46 29.69 -17.35
N GLU A 183 -15.71 30.05 -17.62
CA GLU A 183 -15.99 30.93 -18.76
C GLU A 183 -15.22 32.25 -18.58
N PRO A 184 -14.77 32.93 -19.65
CA PRO A 184 -14.09 34.21 -19.53
C PRO A 184 -14.94 35.23 -18.76
N GLY A 185 -14.64 35.44 -17.47
CA GLY A 185 -15.41 36.29 -16.55
C GLY A 185 -15.85 35.59 -15.26
N GLU A 186 -15.84 34.27 -15.22
CA GLU A 186 -15.90 33.51 -13.97
C GLU A 186 -14.49 33.41 -13.36
N ASN A 187 -14.43 33.33 -12.03
CA ASN A 187 -13.16 33.20 -11.33
C ASN A 187 -12.87 31.70 -11.16
N PRO A 188 -11.75 31.18 -11.68
CA PRO A 188 -11.41 29.77 -11.50
C PRO A 188 -11.42 29.38 -10.04
N ASP A 189 -11.91 28.18 -9.73
CA ASP A 189 -11.89 27.66 -8.36
C ASP A 189 -10.48 27.83 -7.81
N SER A 190 -10.35 28.73 -6.83
CA SER A 190 -9.07 29.14 -6.28
C SER A 190 -8.36 27.98 -5.61
N ARG A 191 -9.11 26.97 -5.12
CA ARG A 191 -8.57 25.76 -4.50
C ARG A 191 -7.90 24.88 -5.55
N VAL A 192 -8.57 24.63 -6.68
CA VAL A 192 -7.99 23.90 -7.81
C VAL A 192 -6.76 24.63 -8.36
N ARG A 193 -6.83 25.96 -8.51
CA ARG A 193 -5.67 26.75 -8.95
C ARG A 193 -4.48 26.57 -8.01
N HIS A 194 -4.72 26.64 -6.70
CA HIS A 194 -3.67 26.44 -5.70
C HIS A 194 -3.01 25.05 -5.82
N VAL A 195 -3.80 23.99 -5.94
CA VAL A 195 -3.28 22.62 -6.16
C VAL A 195 -2.43 22.53 -7.42
N LEU A 196 -2.90 23.10 -8.54
CA LEU A 196 -2.14 23.08 -9.80
C LEU A 196 -0.86 23.92 -9.73
N GLU A 197 -0.84 25.00 -8.95
CA GLU A 197 0.36 25.79 -8.68
C GLU A 197 1.38 25.01 -7.84
N GLU A 198 0.94 24.32 -6.78
CA GLU A 198 1.80 23.46 -5.97
C GLU A 198 2.34 22.27 -6.75
N ALA A 199 1.48 21.58 -7.51
CA ALA A 199 1.89 20.49 -8.40
C ALA A 199 2.90 20.97 -9.45
N ARG A 200 2.76 22.20 -9.97
CA ARG A 200 3.76 22.79 -10.87
C ARG A 200 5.07 23.11 -10.15
N GLY A 201 5.01 23.47 -8.87
CA GLY A 201 6.18 23.63 -8.01
C GLY A 201 7.08 22.39 -7.97
N TYR A 202 6.50 21.19 -8.02
CA TYR A 202 7.26 19.93 -8.09
C TYR A 202 8.18 19.81 -9.30
N VAL A 203 7.84 20.45 -10.42
CA VAL A 203 8.69 20.47 -11.62
C VAL A 203 9.99 21.26 -11.39
N HIS A 204 9.95 22.26 -10.51
CA HIS A 204 11.10 23.09 -10.18
C HIS A 204 11.87 22.60 -8.95
N SER A 205 11.15 22.04 -7.98
CA SER A 205 11.70 21.46 -6.76
C SER A 205 11.10 20.06 -6.59
N PRO A 206 11.77 19.01 -7.11
CA PRO A 206 11.24 17.65 -7.06
C PRO A 206 10.83 17.24 -5.64
N PRO A 207 9.64 16.65 -5.48
CA PRO A 207 9.15 16.21 -4.17
C PRO A 207 9.88 14.94 -3.71
N PRO A 208 9.68 14.52 -2.45
CA PRO A 208 10.15 13.21 -2.00
C PRO A 208 9.61 12.06 -2.86
N PRO A 209 10.33 10.92 -2.94
CA PRO A 209 9.92 9.78 -3.74
C PRO A 209 8.52 9.28 -3.36
N GLY A 210 7.75 8.80 -4.34
CA GLY A 210 6.39 8.31 -4.11
C GLY A 210 5.32 9.39 -3.99
N ARG A 211 5.71 10.67 -3.91
CA ARG A 211 4.74 11.78 -3.92
C ARG A 211 4.01 11.88 -5.26
N ILE A 212 4.72 11.59 -6.36
CA ILE A 212 4.16 11.42 -7.70
C ILE A 212 4.33 9.96 -8.10
N ARG A 213 3.22 9.29 -8.44
CA ARG A 213 3.17 7.89 -8.87
C ARG A 213 2.53 7.82 -10.25
N SER A 214 3.06 6.95 -11.10
CA SER A 214 2.62 6.79 -12.49
C SER A 214 2.42 5.32 -12.83
N ALA A 215 1.22 4.98 -13.28
CA ALA A 215 0.85 3.65 -13.73
C ALA A 215 0.40 3.69 -15.19
N PHE A 216 0.49 2.56 -15.90
CA PHE A 216 -0.10 2.45 -17.23
C PHE A 216 -1.63 2.57 -17.16
N ALA A 217 -2.20 3.46 -17.97
CA ALA A 217 -3.65 3.53 -18.21
C ALA A 217 -4.00 2.81 -19.52
N THR A 218 -3.24 3.11 -20.58
CA THR A 218 -3.26 2.45 -21.88
C THR A 218 -1.81 2.29 -22.36
N GLU A 219 -1.60 1.82 -23.59
CA GLU A 219 -0.27 1.75 -24.19
C GLU A 219 0.39 3.14 -24.32
N GLU A 220 -0.40 4.19 -24.54
CA GLU A 220 0.09 5.56 -24.82
C GLU A 220 -0.16 6.56 -23.67
N ALA A 221 -0.95 6.18 -22.66
CA ALA A 221 -1.34 7.05 -21.58
C ALA A 221 -1.04 6.47 -20.19
N ARG A 222 -0.80 7.38 -19.24
CA ARG A 222 -0.54 7.06 -17.84
C ARG A 222 -1.67 7.58 -16.96
N THR A 223 -1.98 6.81 -15.92
CA THR A 223 -2.71 7.31 -14.76
C THR A 223 -1.69 7.85 -13.78
N LEU A 224 -1.81 9.12 -13.44
CA LEU A 224 -0.95 9.83 -12.51
C LEU A 224 -1.68 10.04 -11.20
N ARG A 225 -0.98 9.82 -10.10
CA ARG A 225 -1.37 10.23 -8.76
C ARG A 225 -0.29 11.16 -8.22
N ALA A 226 -0.66 12.36 -7.79
CA ALA A 226 0.24 13.29 -7.13
C ALA A 226 -0.41 13.82 -5.85
N ASP A 227 0.35 13.92 -4.77
CA ASP A 227 -0.15 14.39 -3.48
C ASP A 227 0.66 15.57 -2.98
N GLY A 228 0.03 16.36 -2.13
CA GLY A 228 0.67 17.43 -1.38
C GLY A 228 -0.05 17.67 -0.06
N PRO A 229 0.41 18.67 0.71
CA PRO A 229 -0.16 18.97 2.01
C PRO A 229 -1.66 19.31 1.89
N GLY A 230 -2.51 18.35 2.26
CA GLY A 230 -3.96 18.54 2.26
C GLY A 230 -4.67 18.25 0.93
N TRP A 231 -3.98 17.74 -0.10
CA TRP A 231 -4.60 17.45 -1.39
C TRP A 231 -4.07 16.20 -2.08
N SER A 232 -4.91 15.62 -2.92
CA SER A 232 -4.55 14.54 -3.86
C SER A 232 -5.06 14.89 -5.25
N LEU A 233 -4.25 14.65 -6.27
CA LEU A 233 -4.58 14.83 -7.68
C LEU A 233 -4.48 13.48 -8.39
N VAL A 234 -5.53 13.11 -9.11
CA VAL A 234 -5.59 11.91 -9.95
C VAL A 234 -5.86 12.33 -11.38
N ALA A 235 -5.02 11.93 -12.33
CA ALA A 235 -5.13 12.41 -13.70
C ALA A 235 -4.80 11.32 -14.72
N ARG A 236 -5.27 11.55 -15.94
CA ARG A 236 -4.79 10.81 -17.11
C ARG A 236 -4.08 11.75 -18.06
N THR A 237 -2.90 11.37 -18.53
CA THR A 237 -2.07 12.19 -19.43
C THR A 237 -2.79 12.53 -20.75
N ASP A 238 -3.75 11.70 -21.17
CA ASP A 238 -4.56 11.87 -22.38
C ASP A 238 -5.96 12.48 -22.15
N ASP A 239 -6.34 12.80 -20.90
CA ASP A 239 -7.69 13.28 -20.57
C ASP A 239 -7.65 14.46 -19.56
N ILE A 240 -8.39 14.36 -18.46
CA ILE A 240 -8.59 15.37 -17.41
C ILE A 240 -7.84 15.01 -16.11
N ALA A 241 -8.06 15.80 -15.06
CA ALA A 241 -7.69 15.45 -13.69
C ALA A 241 -8.86 15.60 -12.71
N PHE A 242 -8.68 15.05 -11.52
CA PHE A 242 -9.54 15.18 -10.35
C PHE A 242 -8.70 15.61 -9.17
N VAL A 243 -9.23 16.50 -8.34
CA VAL A 243 -8.62 17.00 -7.11
C VAL A 243 -9.52 16.66 -5.93
N LEU A 244 -8.90 16.19 -4.85
CA LEU A 244 -9.53 15.93 -3.56
C LEU A 244 -8.78 16.73 -2.50
N LEU A 245 -9.49 17.28 -1.53
CA LEU A 245 -8.93 18.15 -0.50
C LEU A 245 -9.33 17.66 0.91
N ASP A 246 -8.45 17.87 1.89
CA ASP A 246 -8.77 17.55 3.29
C ASP A 246 -9.87 18.44 3.88
N ASP A 247 -9.92 19.70 3.46
CA ASP A 247 -10.88 20.69 3.92
C ASP A 247 -12.25 20.60 3.22
N GLU A 248 -12.38 19.76 2.19
CA GLU A 248 -13.62 19.52 1.45
C GLU A 248 -14.05 18.04 1.50
N PRO A 249 -14.68 17.59 2.60
CA PRO A 249 -15.03 16.19 2.81
C PRO A 249 -15.88 15.57 1.72
N GLY A 250 -15.32 14.56 1.03
CA GLY A 250 -16.04 13.79 0.01
C GLY A 250 -16.29 14.53 -1.30
N GLU A 251 -15.79 15.77 -1.45
CA GLU A 251 -15.87 16.49 -2.71
C GLU A 251 -14.75 16.04 -3.67
N VAL A 252 -15.12 15.88 -4.94
CA VAL A 252 -14.19 15.57 -6.03
C VAL A 252 -14.30 16.69 -7.05
N LEU A 253 -13.23 17.46 -7.21
CA LEU A 253 -13.18 18.64 -8.06
C LEU A 253 -12.57 18.26 -9.42
N PRO A 254 -13.37 18.20 -10.51
CA PRO A 254 -12.82 17.86 -11.82
C PRO A 254 -12.07 19.05 -12.42
N VAL A 255 -10.98 18.76 -13.13
CA VAL A 255 -10.11 19.74 -13.77
C VAL A 255 -10.05 19.42 -15.26
N GLY A 256 -10.65 20.31 -16.06
CA GLY A 256 -10.65 20.18 -17.52
C GLY A 256 -9.22 20.17 -18.12
N ARG A 257 -9.07 19.51 -19.27
CA ARG A 257 -7.77 19.32 -19.94
C ARG A 257 -7.08 20.65 -20.27
N GLY A 258 -7.79 21.58 -20.90
CA GLY A 258 -7.20 22.87 -21.31
C GLY A 258 -5.89 22.77 -22.09
N SER A 259 -5.16 23.89 -22.17
CA SER A 259 -3.86 23.97 -22.86
C SER A 259 -2.68 23.69 -21.93
N GLU A 260 -2.84 23.88 -20.61
CA GLU A 260 -1.74 23.79 -19.66
C GLU A 260 -1.60 22.41 -19.01
N LEU A 261 -2.70 21.73 -18.69
CA LEU A 261 -2.68 20.45 -17.97
C LEU A 261 -1.83 19.40 -18.68
N PRO A 262 -1.90 19.21 -20.02
CA PRO A 262 -1.09 18.19 -20.70
C PRO A 262 0.41 18.38 -20.49
N GLY A 263 0.88 19.63 -20.49
CA GLY A 263 2.28 19.96 -20.25
C GLY A 263 2.70 19.66 -18.81
N LEU A 264 1.85 20.00 -17.85
CA LEU A 264 2.08 19.69 -16.43
C LEU A 264 2.10 18.19 -16.18
N LEU A 265 1.10 17.44 -16.65
CA LEU A 265 1.01 15.99 -16.45
C LEU A 265 2.20 15.26 -17.05
N LYS A 266 2.66 15.68 -18.23
CA LYS A 266 3.88 15.13 -18.83
C LYS A 266 5.10 15.36 -17.94
N ALA A 267 5.29 16.57 -17.43
CA ALA A 267 6.42 16.90 -16.56
C ALA A 267 6.37 16.11 -15.23
N LEU A 268 5.19 15.92 -14.66
CA LEU A 268 5.00 15.09 -13.46
C LEU A 268 5.29 13.61 -13.75
N ASP A 269 4.86 13.08 -14.89
CA ASP A 269 5.14 11.71 -15.31
C ASP A 269 6.64 11.43 -15.48
N GLU A 270 7.41 12.43 -15.94
CA GLU A 270 8.87 12.35 -16.04
C GLU A 270 9.57 12.33 -14.67
N LEU A 271 8.95 12.91 -13.63
CA LEU A 271 9.45 12.89 -12.25
C LEU A 271 9.07 11.63 -11.47
N ALA A 272 8.00 10.93 -11.87
CA ALA A 272 7.52 9.75 -11.18
C ALA A 272 8.58 8.65 -11.18
N VAL A 273 8.88 8.10 -10.00
CA VAL A 273 9.80 6.96 -9.88
C VAL A 273 9.20 5.77 -10.62
N ARG A 274 10.00 5.16 -11.50
CA ARG A 274 9.61 3.93 -12.19
C ARG A 274 10.03 2.74 -11.33
N PRO A 275 9.19 1.70 -11.21
CA PRO A 275 9.70 0.42 -10.75
C PRO A 275 10.85 0.03 -11.69
N ASP A 276 12.03 -0.24 -11.15
CA ASP A 276 13.10 -0.80 -11.97
C ASP A 276 12.56 -2.08 -12.61
N ALA A 277 12.73 -2.20 -13.93
CA ALA A 277 12.43 -3.43 -14.66
C ALA A 277 13.49 -4.47 -14.30
N ALA A 278 13.50 -4.91 -13.04
CA ALA A 278 14.28 -6.02 -12.56
C ALA A 278 13.30 -7.17 -12.28
N VAL A 279 12.89 -7.82 -13.36
CA VAL A 279 12.46 -9.22 -13.40
C VAL A 279 13.31 -9.92 -14.43
#